data_AF-A0A926IV08-F1
#
_entry.id   AF-A0A926IV08-F1
#
_cell.length_a   1.000
_cell.length_b   1.000
_cell.length_c   1.000
_cell.angle_alpha   90.00
_cell.angle_beta   90.00
_cell.angle_gamma   90.00
#
_symmetry.space_group_name_H-M   'P 1'
#
loop_
_entity.id
_entity.type
_entity.pdbx_description
1 polymer ?
#
loop_
_entity_poly.entity_id
_entity_poly.type
_entity_poly.pdbx_seq_one_letter_code
_entity_poly.pdbx_strand_id
1 'polypeptide(L)'
;MDLETEKFTYYLDECYFHSERDKEFSTETEKQLARKAMELLWNKPNITVNGVTYTNQDIRSKLLYEMMPEILDRAMECYRAAKDVKSETAYLAGCIFRTLIDYDAYIERLFRQTYIF
;
A
#
# COMPACT_ATOMS: atom_id res chain seq x y z
N MET A 1 -0.74 21.75 9.53
CA MET A 1 -0.71 20.30 9.25
C MET A 1 -0.12 19.66 10.49
N ASP A 2 -0.61 18.51 10.95
CA ASP A 2 0.02 17.83 12.08
C ASP A 2 1.31 17.13 11.64
N LEU A 3 2.24 16.90 12.57
CA LEU A 3 3.57 16.36 12.30
C LEU A 3 3.53 14.98 11.62
N GLU A 4 2.54 14.15 11.92
CA GLU A 4 2.39 12.83 11.30
C GLU A 4 1.99 12.97 9.83
N THR A 5 1.08 13.90 9.52
CA THR A 5 0.67 14.19 8.14
C THR A 5 1.82 14.78 7.31
N GLU A 6 2.67 15.62 7.91
CA GLU A 6 3.89 16.11 7.24
C GLU A 6 4.85 14.97 6.94
N LYS A 7 5.09 14.09 7.92
CA LYS A 7 5.94 12.91 7.77
C LYS A 7 5.41 11.94 6.72
N PHE A 8 4.09 11.71 6.69
CA PHE A 8 3.44 10.89 5.67
C PHE A 8 3.62 11.48 4.28
N THR A 9 3.45 12.79 4.12
CA THR A 9 3.65 13.50 2.85
C THR A 9 5.10 13.38 2.38
N TYR A 10 6.06 13.55 3.30
CA TYR A 10 7.48 13.34 3.02
C TYR A 10 7.75 11.93 2.48
N TYR A 11 7.23 10.88 3.13
CA TYR A 11 7.40 9.51 2.64
C TYR A 11 6.69 9.27 1.30
N LEU A 12 5.51 9.85 1.08
CA LEU A 12 4.84 9.81 -0.23
C LEU A 12 5.76 10.32 -1.32
N ASP A 13 6.36 11.48 -1.15
CA ASP A 13 7.15 12.12 -2.20
C ASP A 13 8.53 11.48 -2.35
N GLU A 14 9.23 11.21 -1.25
CA GLU A 14 10.63 10.79 -1.29
C GLU A 14 10.82 9.27 -1.37
N CYS A 15 9.86 8.47 -0.89
CA CYS A 15 9.98 7.02 -0.88
C CYS A 15 9.04 6.34 -1.88
N TYR A 16 7.77 6.73 -1.93
CA TYR A 16 6.78 5.99 -2.72
C TYR A 16 6.61 6.53 -4.14
N PHE A 17 6.72 7.84 -4.35
CA PHE A 17 6.41 8.47 -5.63
C PHE A 17 7.55 9.32 -6.21
N HIS A 18 8.75 9.16 -5.66
CA HIS A 18 9.98 9.76 -6.19
C HIS A 18 10.18 9.37 -7.65
N SER A 19 10.76 10.27 -8.46
CA SER A 19 10.91 10.09 -9.91
C SER A 19 11.75 8.87 -10.29
N GLU A 20 12.69 8.44 -9.44
CA GLU A 20 13.47 7.22 -9.65
C GLU A 20 12.63 5.93 -9.69
N ARG A 21 11.41 5.98 -9.13
CA ARG A 21 10.47 4.85 -9.10
C ARG A 21 9.45 4.89 -10.25
N ASP A 22 9.56 5.84 -11.17
CA ASP A 22 8.61 5.97 -12.30
C ASP A 22 8.50 4.68 -13.12
N LYS A 23 9.59 3.90 -13.20
CA LYS A 23 9.65 2.59 -13.88
C LYS A 23 8.73 1.51 -13.28
N GLU A 24 8.34 1.64 -12.01
CA GLU A 24 7.48 0.67 -11.30
C GLU A 24 5.99 0.85 -11.65
N PHE A 25 5.65 2.00 -12.24
CA PHE A 25 4.31 2.33 -12.71
C PHE A 25 4.23 2.19 -14.24
N SER A 26 3.18 1.53 -14.73
CA SER A 26 3.00 1.35 -16.17
C SER A 26 2.56 2.64 -16.86
N THR A 27 1.87 3.52 -16.12
CA THR A 27 1.40 4.83 -16.61
C THR A 27 1.39 5.86 -15.49
N GLU A 28 1.45 7.14 -15.87
CA GLU A 28 1.28 8.26 -14.93
C GLU A 28 -0.10 8.24 -14.24
N THR A 29 -1.14 7.81 -14.96
CA THR A 29 -2.49 7.66 -14.38
C THR A 29 -2.51 6.62 -13.27
N GLU A 30 -1.80 5.52 -13.44
CA GLU A 30 -1.66 4.48 -12.42
C GLU A 30 -0.88 4.99 -11.20
N LYS A 31 0.21 5.72 -11.42
CA LYS A 31 0.98 6.38 -10.35
C LYS A 31 0.10 7.31 -9.53
N GLN A 32 -0.69 8.15 -10.19
CA GLN A 32 -1.63 9.07 -9.55
C GLN A 32 -2.76 8.33 -8.80
N LEU A 33 -3.22 7.21 -9.35
CA LEU A 33 -4.22 6.38 -8.69
C LEU A 33 -3.69 5.79 -7.38
N ALA A 34 -2.47 5.25 -7.41
CA ALA A 34 -1.78 4.72 -6.23
C ALA A 34 -1.55 5.78 -5.17
N ARG A 35 -1.14 7.00 -5.58
CA ARG A 35 -0.99 8.13 -4.66
C ARG A 35 -2.31 8.48 -3.98
N LYS A 36 -3.39 8.64 -4.75
CA LYS A 36 -4.72 8.90 -4.21
C LYS A 36 -5.21 7.78 -3.29
N ALA A 37 -4.84 6.53 -3.56
CA ALA A 37 -5.19 5.40 -2.71
C ALA A 37 -4.48 5.46 -1.35
N MET A 38 -3.20 5.82 -1.32
CA MET A 38 -2.45 6.06 -0.08
C MET A 38 -3.04 7.22 0.72
N GLU A 39 -3.35 8.35 0.07
CA GLU A 39 -4.01 9.50 0.70
C GLU A 39 -5.41 9.14 1.22
N LEU A 40 -6.15 8.29 0.51
CA LEU A 40 -7.45 7.79 0.95
C LEU A 40 -7.32 6.93 2.20
N LEU A 41 -6.31 6.05 2.28
CA LEU A 41 -6.04 5.26 3.49
C LEU A 41 -5.70 6.15 4.69
N TRP A 42 -4.84 7.16 4.51
CA TRP A 42 -4.45 8.10 5.57
C TRP A 42 -5.64 8.75 6.27
N ASN A 43 -6.69 9.04 5.49
CA ASN A 43 -7.90 9.72 5.94
C ASN A 43 -9.06 8.76 6.24
N LYS A 44 -8.89 7.44 6.07
CA LYS A 44 -9.96 6.47 6.23
C LYS A 44 -10.25 6.28 7.73
N PRO A 45 -11.52 6.37 8.18
CA PRO A 45 -11.86 6.31 9.60
C PRO A 45 -11.57 4.93 10.21
N ASN A 46 -11.80 3.87 9.43
CA ASN A 46 -11.47 2.50 9.78
C ASN A 46 -11.39 1.63 8.52
N ILE A 47 -10.77 0.46 8.67
CA ILE A 47 -10.77 -0.59 7.65
C ILE A 47 -10.78 -1.96 8.33
N THR A 48 -11.56 -2.89 7.78
CA THR A 48 -11.61 -4.26 8.28
C THR A 48 -10.84 -5.18 7.33
N VAL A 49 -9.88 -5.92 7.87
CA VAL A 49 -9.04 -6.87 7.15
C VAL A 49 -8.94 -8.15 7.99
N ASN A 50 -9.18 -9.33 7.40
CA ASN A 50 -9.15 -10.62 8.12
C ASN A 50 -10.07 -10.68 9.35
N GLY A 51 -11.17 -9.93 9.34
CA GLY A 51 -12.07 -9.82 10.50
C GLY A 51 -11.56 -8.93 11.63
N VAL A 52 -10.37 -8.33 11.48
CA VAL A 52 -9.82 -7.32 12.41
C VAL A 52 -10.12 -5.93 11.87
N THR A 53 -10.69 -5.07 12.72
CA THR A 53 -10.97 -3.67 12.37
C THR A 53 -9.85 -2.78 12.91
N TYR A 54 -9.21 -2.05 12.01
CA TYR A 54 -8.16 -1.07 12.29
C TYR A 54 -8.78 0.32 12.30
N THR A 55 -8.52 1.08 13.36
CA THR A 55 -8.93 2.48 13.46
C THR A 55 -8.05 3.37 12.59
N ASN A 56 -8.45 4.63 12.37
CA ASN A 56 -7.62 5.58 11.63
C ASN A 56 -6.21 5.72 12.24
N GLN A 57 -6.08 5.72 13.56
CA GLN A 57 -4.79 5.80 14.23
C GLN A 57 -3.93 4.56 13.94
N ASP A 58 -4.52 3.37 13.93
CA ASP A 58 -3.82 2.14 13.57
C ASP A 58 -3.37 2.18 12.11
N ILE A 59 -4.24 2.62 11.19
CA ILE A 59 -3.92 2.75 9.77
C ILE A 59 -2.73 3.69 9.59
N ARG A 60 -2.78 4.88 10.21
CA ARG A 60 -1.71 5.88 10.13
C ARG A 60 -0.38 5.35 10.68
N SER A 61 -0.42 4.71 11.83
CA SER A 61 0.76 4.08 12.44
C SER A 61 1.38 3.05 11.48
N LYS A 62 0.57 2.14 10.94
CA LYS A 62 1.06 1.14 9.99
C LYS A 62 1.63 1.76 8.71
N LEU A 63 0.98 2.78 8.15
CA LEU A 63 1.48 3.49 6.98
C LEU A 63 2.81 4.22 7.24
N LEU A 64 3.05 4.71 8.45
CA LEU A 64 4.29 5.42 8.79
C LEU A 64 5.45 4.50 9.17
N TYR A 65 5.17 3.36 9.79
CA TYR A 65 6.20 2.57 10.47
C TYR A 65 6.39 1.17 9.88
N GLU A 66 5.38 0.61 9.20
CA GLU A 66 5.43 -0.74 8.65
C GLU A 66 5.39 -0.76 7.12
N MET A 67 4.88 0.30 6.49
CA MET A 67 4.82 0.39 5.04
C MET A 67 6.22 0.56 4.43
N MET A 68 6.47 -0.18 3.35
CA MET A 68 7.71 -0.17 2.58
C MET A 68 7.39 -0.06 1.08
N PRO A 69 8.29 0.48 0.24
CA PRO A 69 8.09 0.58 -1.20
C PRO A 69 7.67 -0.74 -1.87
N GLU A 70 8.26 -1.86 -1.46
CA GLU A 70 8.00 -3.21 -1.98
C GLU A 70 6.57 -3.68 -1.69
N ILE A 71 5.99 -3.24 -0.57
CA ILE A 71 4.59 -3.53 -0.21
C ILE A 71 3.66 -2.82 -1.18
N LEU A 72 3.96 -1.57 -1.54
CA LEU A 72 3.21 -0.82 -2.54
C LEU A 72 3.30 -1.50 -3.91
N ASP A 73 4.51 -1.89 -4.32
CA ASP A 73 4.73 -2.54 -5.62
C ASP A 73 3.95 -3.85 -5.71
N ARG A 74 4.00 -4.66 -4.64
CA ARG A 74 3.23 -5.89 -4.57
C ARG A 74 1.72 -5.66 -4.60
N ALA A 75 1.25 -4.62 -3.92
CA ALA A 75 -0.16 -4.24 -3.95
C ALA A 75 -0.61 -3.82 -5.37
N MET A 76 0.25 -3.10 -6.10
CA MET A 76 0.01 -2.73 -7.50
C MET A 76 -0.06 -3.97 -8.40
N GLU A 77 0.83 -4.95 -8.23
CA GLU A 77 0.76 -6.22 -8.95
C GLU A 77 -0.56 -6.95 -8.69
N CYS A 78 -0.97 -7.07 -7.43
CA CYS A 78 -2.24 -7.67 -7.05
C CYS A 78 -3.44 -6.93 -7.66
N TYR A 79 -3.39 -5.60 -7.68
CA TYR A 79 -4.40 -4.75 -8.28
C TYR A 79 -4.49 -4.97 -9.81
N ARG A 80 -3.35 -4.99 -10.51
CA ARG A 80 -3.28 -5.27 -11.96
C ARG A 80 -3.81 -6.67 -12.32
N ALA A 81 -3.59 -7.65 -11.44
CA ALA A 81 -4.03 -9.02 -11.64
C ALA A 81 -5.54 -9.24 -11.40
N ALA A 82 -6.21 -8.29 -10.74
CA ALA A 82 -7.63 -8.38 -10.43
C ALA A 82 -8.47 -8.23 -11.71
N LYS A 83 -9.11 -9.33 -12.15
CA LYS A 83 -10.05 -9.31 -13.27
C LYS A 83 -11.39 -8.72 -12.83
N ASP A 84 -12.02 -7.94 -13.70
CA ASP A 84 -13.38 -7.37 -13.53
C ASP A 84 -13.57 -6.32 -12.42
N VAL A 85 -12.49 -5.75 -11.88
CA VAL A 85 -12.58 -4.61 -10.96
C VAL A 85 -12.50 -3.31 -11.76
N LYS A 86 -13.51 -2.44 -11.62
CA LYS A 86 -13.40 -1.07 -12.12
C LYS A 86 -12.18 -0.42 -11.49
N SER A 87 -11.44 0.38 -12.26
CA SER A 87 -10.22 1.04 -11.80
C SER A 87 -10.51 2.06 -10.68
N GLU A 88 -10.75 1.57 -9.47
CA GLU A 88 -11.27 2.35 -8.35
C GLU A 88 -10.20 2.52 -7.27
N THR A 89 -9.93 3.77 -6.94
CA THR A 89 -9.00 4.18 -5.88
C THR A 89 -9.28 3.48 -4.55
N ALA A 90 -10.56 3.28 -4.22
CA ALA A 90 -10.97 2.63 -2.97
C ALA A 90 -10.60 1.13 -2.95
N TYR A 91 -10.67 0.45 -4.09
CA TYR A 91 -10.24 -0.94 -4.20
C TYR A 91 -8.73 -1.05 -4.07
N LEU A 92 -7.97 -0.19 -4.76
CA LEU A 92 -6.52 -0.15 -4.64
C LEU A 92 -6.06 0.17 -3.20
N ALA A 93 -6.72 1.11 -2.52
CA ALA A 93 -6.48 1.38 -1.10
C ALA A 93 -6.68 0.11 -0.25
N GLY A 94 -7.73 -0.67 -0.53
CA GLY A 94 -7.94 -1.97 0.09
C GLY A 94 -6.80 -2.95 -0.20
N CYS A 95 -6.35 -3.07 -1.45
CA CYS A 95 -5.23 -3.92 -1.84
C CYS A 95 -3.93 -3.53 -1.13
N ILE A 96 -3.62 -2.23 -1.04
CA ILE A 96 -2.42 -1.72 -0.37
C ILE A 96 -2.43 -2.12 1.10
N PHE A 97 -3.50 -1.77 1.82
CA PHE A 97 -3.56 -2.05 3.25
C PHE A 97 -3.62 -3.55 3.54
N ARG A 98 -4.32 -4.31 2.69
CA ARG A 98 -4.34 -5.77 2.79
C ARG A 98 -2.95 -6.38 2.62
N THR A 99 -2.19 -5.91 1.63
CA THR A 99 -0.84 -6.39 1.35
C THR A 99 0.09 -6.05 2.50
N LEU A 100 -0.04 -4.86 3.09
CA LEU A 100 0.69 -4.45 4.29
C LEU A 100 0.47 -5.41 5.46
N ILE A 101 -0.78 -5.76 5.76
CA ILE A 101 -1.11 -6.69 6.86
C ILE A 101 -0.57 -8.10 6.59
N ASP A 102 -0.69 -8.60 5.36
CA ASP A 102 -0.30 -9.96 5.01
C ASP A 102 1.17 -10.08 4.57
N TYR A 103 1.97 -9.00 4.60
CA TYR A 103 3.30 -8.97 3.96
C TYR A 103 4.28 -9.94 4.61
N ASP A 104 4.32 -10.04 5.94
CA ASP A 104 5.21 -10.97 6.64
C ASP A 104 4.91 -12.42 6.24
N ALA A 105 3.63 -12.80 6.21
CA ALA A 105 3.21 -14.13 5.78
C ALA A 105 3.55 -14.39 4.30
N TYR A 106 3.50 -13.36 3.45
CA TYR A 106 3.95 -13.44 2.06
C TYR A 106 5.46 -13.70 1.96
N ILE A 107 6.27 -12.97 2.72
CA ILE A 107 7.73 -13.16 2.77
C ILE A 107 8.10 -14.55 3.29
N GLU A 108 7.47 -15.01 4.37
CA GLU A 108 7.70 -16.37 4.89
C GLU A 108 7.38 -17.45 3.85
N ARG A 109 6.29 -17.27 3.10
CA ARG A 109 5.91 -18.20 2.04
C ARG A 109 6.95 -18.21 0.91
N LEU A 110 7.41 -17.03 0.46
CA LEU A 110 8.46 -16.93 -0.54
C LEU A 110 9.75 -17.61 -0.07
N PHE A 111 10.14 -17.39 1.18
CA PHE A 111 11.32 -18.00 1.77
C PHE A 111 11.21 -19.53 1.75
N ARG A 112 10.08 -20.10 2.19
CA ARG A 112 9.84 -21.55 2.15
C ARG A 112 9.84 -22.15 0.75
N GLN A 113 9.36 -21.41 -0.25
CA GLN A 113 9.35 -21.87 -1.64
C GLN A 113 10.74 -21.83 -2.27
N THR A 114 11.56 -20.86 -1.90
CA THR A 114 12.90 -20.66 -2.46
C THR A 114 13.93 -21.58 -1.79
N TYR A 115 13.84 -21.73 -0.48
CA TYR A 115 14.73 -22.54 0.33
C TYR A 115 14.00 -23.81 0.77
N ILE A 116 13.96 -24.79 -0.13
CA ILE A 116 13.52 -26.16 0.19
C ILE A 116 14.59 -26.76 1.12
N PHE A 117 14.26 -26.94 2.40
CA PHE A 117 15.00 -27.83 3.30
C PHE A 117 14.43 -29.24 3.20
#